data_AF-A0A2V9IK01-F1
#
_entry.id   AF-A0A2V9IK01-F1
#
_cell.length_a   1.000
_cell.length_b   1.000
_cell.length_c   1.000
_cell.angle_alpha   90.00
_cell.angle_beta   90.00
_cell.angle_gamma   90.00
#
_symmetry.space_group_name_H-M   'P 1'
#
loop_
_entity.id
_entity.type
_entity.pdbx_description
1 polymer ?
#
loop_
_entity_poly.entity_id
_entity_poly.type
_entity_poly.pdbx_seq_one_letter_code
_entity_poly.pdbx_strand_id
1 'polypeptide(L)'
;MNFSHCTKEQAVEQAARSGRWDDDLRAHAAACSVCADIALVVRFMQLDGELARREAGLPDPGRIWWKAHLREKQMAAERAVRPIAVCQRVACLWGTLTATSILVWEWPRLSSRLDGLKLLLHQAASPGSRPQTDLFAFIGGSLFLFLFSILITLYASWAEE
;
A
#
# COMPACT_ATOMS: atom_id res chain seq x y z
N MET A 1 -0.63 -0.04 -45.56
CA MET A 1 0.10 1.24 -45.49
C MET A 1 1.57 0.93 -45.64
N ASN A 2 2.21 1.36 -46.73
CA ASN A 2 3.64 1.14 -46.95
C ASN A 2 4.39 2.31 -46.30
N PHE A 3 5.10 2.05 -45.20
CA PHE A 3 6.00 3.03 -44.62
C PHE A 3 7.20 3.18 -45.55
N SER A 4 7.17 4.18 -46.42
CA SER A 4 8.37 4.63 -47.13
C SER A 4 9.29 5.29 -46.11
N HIS A 5 10.12 4.50 -45.44
CA HIS A 5 11.12 5.01 -44.52
C HIS A 5 12.03 5.99 -45.25
N CYS A 6 12.06 7.23 -44.77
CA CYS A 6 12.98 8.23 -45.27
C CYS A 6 14.26 8.22 -44.44
N THR A 7 15.42 8.13 -45.09
CA THR A 7 16.72 8.10 -44.39
C THR A 7 16.98 9.35 -43.54
N LYS A 8 16.44 10.51 -43.94
CA LYS A 8 16.61 11.79 -43.23
C LYS A 8 15.51 12.08 -42.21
N GLU A 9 14.56 11.16 -42.01
CA GLU A 9 13.39 11.32 -41.14
C GLU A 9 13.78 11.74 -39.71
N GLN A 10 14.69 10.99 -39.10
CA GLN A 10 15.13 11.22 -37.72
C GLN A 10 15.89 12.54 -37.57
N ALA A 11 16.64 12.97 -38.60
CA ALA A 11 17.34 14.24 -38.61
C ALA A 11 16.37 15.43 -38.73
N VAL A 12 15.32 15.30 -39.55
CA VAL A 12 14.24 16.30 -39.66
C VAL A 12 13.44 16.40 -38.37
N GLU A 13 13.09 15.27 -37.74
CA GLU A 13 12.39 15.25 -36.45
C GLU A 13 13.19 16.00 -35.36
N GLN A 14 14.50 15.74 -35.27
CA GLN A 14 15.37 16.39 -34.29
C GLN A 14 15.56 17.88 -34.59
N ALA A 15 15.70 18.26 -35.86
CA ALA A 15 15.76 19.66 -36.29
C ALA A 15 14.46 20.40 -35.94
N ALA A 16 13.31 19.79 -36.20
CA ALA A 16 11.99 20.33 -35.84
C ALA A 16 11.82 20.49 -34.32
N ARG A 17 12.22 19.48 -33.53
CA ARG A 17 12.12 19.53 -32.06
C ARG A 17 13.03 20.58 -31.43
N SER A 18 14.24 20.74 -31.95
CA SER A 18 15.25 21.65 -31.40
C SER A 18 15.19 23.07 -31.97
N GLY A 19 14.42 23.28 -33.04
CA GLY A 19 14.37 24.52 -33.80
C GLY A 19 15.62 24.81 -34.64
N ARG A 20 16.63 23.92 -34.64
CA ARG A 20 17.88 24.10 -35.37
C ARG A 20 17.81 23.38 -36.71
N TRP A 21 17.62 24.16 -37.77
CA TRP A 21 17.51 23.67 -39.14
C TRP A 21 18.76 23.99 -39.95
N ASP A 22 19.28 22.97 -40.61
CA ASP A 22 20.24 23.12 -41.70
C ASP A 22 19.50 23.35 -43.02
N ASP A 23 20.13 24.01 -43.97
CA ASP A 23 19.49 24.37 -45.25
C ASP A 23 19.17 23.14 -46.11
N ASP A 24 20.02 22.11 -46.05
CA ASP A 24 19.78 20.82 -46.72
C ASP A 24 18.58 20.07 -46.10
N LEU A 25 18.44 20.10 -44.78
CA LEU A 25 17.30 19.49 -44.08
C LEU A 25 15.99 20.23 -44.36
N ARG A 26 16.03 21.56 -44.47
CA ARG A 26 14.86 22.37 -44.81
C ARG A 26 14.41 22.12 -46.26
N ALA A 27 15.35 22.05 -47.20
CA ALA A 27 15.07 21.69 -48.58
C ALA A 27 14.48 20.28 -48.71
N HIS A 28 15.03 19.32 -47.96
CA HIS A 28 14.53 17.95 -47.94
C HIS A 28 13.11 17.85 -47.36
N ALA A 29 12.83 18.52 -46.25
CA ALA A 29 11.50 18.54 -45.63
C ALA A 29 10.44 19.17 -46.55
N ALA A 30 10.82 20.10 -47.43
CA ALA A 30 9.91 20.67 -48.43
C ALA A 30 9.62 19.72 -49.59
N ALA A 31 10.55 18.82 -49.92
CA ALA A 31 10.43 17.89 -51.05
C ALA A 31 9.82 16.52 -50.68
N CYS A 32 9.95 16.10 -49.41
CA CYS A 32 9.47 14.80 -48.94
C CYS A 32 8.19 14.97 -48.09
N SER A 33 7.08 14.37 -48.51
CA SER A 33 5.79 14.46 -47.81
C SER A 33 5.84 13.92 -46.38
N VAL A 34 6.55 12.81 -46.14
CA VAL A 34 6.73 12.21 -44.81
C VAL A 34 7.42 13.19 -43.87
N CYS A 35 8.52 13.80 -44.32
CA CYS A 35 9.28 14.78 -43.54
C CYS A 35 8.52 16.10 -43.36
N ALA A 36 7.72 16.51 -44.34
CA ALA A 36 6.84 17.68 -44.25
C ALA A 36 5.78 17.51 -43.15
N ASP A 37 5.12 16.35 -43.12
CA ASP A 37 4.10 16.02 -42.13
C ASP A 37 4.70 15.99 -40.71
N ILE A 38 5.87 15.36 -40.54
CA ILE A 38 6.58 15.34 -39.26
C ILE A 38 6.91 16.77 -38.79
N ALA A 39 7.46 17.60 -39.68
CA ALA A 39 7.80 18.98 -39.35
C ALA A 39 6.56 19.79 -38.94
N LEU A 40 5.43 19.57 -39.62
CA LEU A 40 4.15 20.22 -39.32
C LEU A 40 3.63 19.79 -37.94
N VAL A 41 3.56 18.48 -37.67
CA VAL A 41 3.05 17.94 -36.40
C VAL A 41 3.90 18.41 -35.22
N VAL A 42 5.23 18.34 -35.35
CA VAL A 42 6.15 18.80 -34.29
C VAL A 42 5.94 20.28 -34.00
N ARG A 43 5.83 21.12 -35.05
CA ARG A 43 5.58 22.56 -34.89
C ARG A 43 4.22 22.82 -34.22
N PHE A 44 3.18 22.08 -34.60
CA PHE A 44 1.87 22.20 -33.99
C PHE A 44 1.91 21.86 -32.48
N MET A 45 2.53 20.74 -32.11
CA MET A 45 2.66 20.34 -30.70
C MET A 45 3.48 21.34 -29.86
N GLN A 46 4.53 21.93 -30.45
CA GLN A 46 5.31 22.96 -29.77
C GLN A 46 4.49 24.22 -29.52
N LEU A 47 3.73 24.67 -30.52
CA LEU A 47 2.86 25.84 -30.40
C LEU A 47 1.75 25.61 -29.36
N ASP A 48 1.10 24.45 -29.40
CA ASP A 48 0.08 24.05 -28.42
C ASP A 48 0.65 23.99 -27.00
N GLY A 49 1.84 23.41 -26.84
CA GLY A 49 2.55 23.39 -25.56
C GLY A 49 2.98 24.78 -25.06
N GLU A 50 3.27 25.72 -25.95
CA GLU A 50 3.52 27.13 -25.59
C GLU A 50 2.24 27.86 -25.17
N LEU A 51 1.13 27.65 -25.88
CA LEU A 51 -0.17 28.22 -25.55
C LEU A 51 -0.68 27.69 -24.20
N ALA A 52 -0.63 26.37 -24.00
CA ALA A 52 -1.01 25.73 -22.74
C ALA A 52 -0.19 26.26 -21.54
N ARG A 53 1.12 26.50 -21.72
CA ARG A 53 1.98 27.10 -20.69
C ARG A 53 1.65 28.57 -20.40
N ARG A 54 1.11 29.31 -21.38
CA ARG A 54 0.68 30.71 -21.19
C ARG A 54 -0.69 30.80 -20.53
N GLU A 55 -1.61 29.89 -20.87
CA GLU A 55 -3.01 29.93 -20.42
C GLU A 55 -3.22 29.34 -19.03
N ALA A 56 -2.37 28.40 -18.62
CA ALA A 56 -2.42 27.88 -17.27
C ALA A 56 -1.01 27.80 -16.68
N GLY A 57 -0.88 28.23 -15.42
CA GLY A 57 0.25 27.92 -14.56
C GLY A 57 0.27 26.43 -14.22
N LEU A 58 0.28 25.57 -15.24
CA LEU A 58 0.31 24.13 -15.08
C LEU A 58 1.61 23.76 -14.35
N PRO A 59 1.52 22.91 -13.33
CA PRO A 59 2.71 22.34 -12.71
C PRO A 59 3.46 21.53 -13.76
N ASP A 60 4.79 21.51 -13.63
CA ASP A 60 5.70 20.80 -14.53
C ASP A 60 5.16 19.39 -14.87
N PRO A 61 4.92 19.08 -16.17
CA PRO A 61 4.36 17.79 -16.60
C PRO A 61 5.20 16.60 -16.13
N GLY A 62 6.51 16.77 -15.94
CA GLY A 62 7.38 15.75 -15.36
C GLY A 62 6.94 15.36 -13.94
N ARG A 63 6.47 16.31 -13.13
CA ARG A 63 5.96 16.05 -11.77
C ARG A 63 4.63 15.30 -11.78
N ILE A 64 3.76 15.57 -12.74
CA ILE A 64 2.48 14.86 -12.87
C ILE A 64 2.75 13.39 -13.23
N TRP A 65 3.61 13.17 -14.22
CA TRP A 65 3.99 11.83 -14.65
C TRP A 65 4.71 11.07 -13.53
N TRP A 66 5.63 11.71 -12.82
CA TRP A 66 6.32 11.11 -11.68
C TRP A 66 5.36 10.70 -10.57
N LYS A 67 4.41 11.57 -10.21
CA LYS A 67 3.37 11.24 -9.22
C LYS A 67 2.50 10.06 -9.67
N ALA A 68 2.13 10.01 -10.94
CA ALA A 68 1.36 8.90 -11.49
C ALA A 68 2.15 7.59 -11.42
N HIS A 69 3.43 7.61 -11.79
CA HIS A 69 4.29 6.43 -11.74
C HIS A 69 4.54 5.96 -10.31
N LEU A 70 4.70 6.88 -9.36
CA LEU A 70 4.86 6.55 -7.95
C LEU A 70 3.60 5.87 -7.39
N ARG A 71 2.40 6.33 -7.76
CA ARG A 71 1.13 5.69 -7.39
C ARG A 71 1.00 4.29 -7.97
N GLU A 72 1.43 4.08 -9.21
CA GLU A 72 1.44 2.76 -9.83
C GLU A 72 2.34 1.78 -9.06
N LYS A 73 3.53 2.23 -8.65
CA LYS A 73 4.45 1.44 -7.82
C LYS A 73 3.88 1.16 -6.43
N GLN A 74 3.22 2.14 -5.81
CA GLN A 74 2.55 1.96 -4.51
C GLN A 74 1.44 0.92 -4.59
N MET A 75 0.59 0.97 -5.61
CA MET A 75 -0.46 -0.04 -5.82
C MET A 75 0.10 -1.46 -6.03
N ALA A 76 1.28 -1.60 -6.63
CA ALA A 76 1.94 -2.90 -6.76
C ALA A 76 2.50 -3.40 -5.41
N ALA A 77 3.05 -2.50 -4.58
CA ALA A 77 3.55 -2.82 -3.25
C ALA A 77 2.41 -3.20 -2.28
N GLU A 78 1.30 -2.45 -2.28
CA GLU A 78 0.13 -2.74 -1.45
C GLU A 78 -0.47 -4.12 -1.73
N ARG A 79 -0.50 -4.55 -3.00
CA ARG A 79 -0.95 -5.91 -3.36
C ARG A 79 -0.09 -7.00 -2.75
N ALA A 80 1.22 -6.76 -2.59
CA ALA A 80 2.14 -7.73 -1.99
C ALA A 80 2.00 -7.81 -0.46
N VAL A 81 1.61 -6.71 0.21
CA VAL A 81 1.50 -6.64 1.68
C VAL A 81 0.15 -7.14 2.20
N ARG A 82 -0.93 -7.00 1.43
CA ARG A 82 -2.28 -7.51 1.78
C ARG A 82 -2.32 -8.96 2.30
N PRO A 83 -1.69 -9.96 1.64
CA PRO A 83 -1.75 -11.34 2.14
C PRO A 83 -0.99 -11.54 3.46
N ILE A 84 0.10 -10.80 3.68
CA ILE A 84 0.90 -10.88 4.91
C ILE A 84 0.09 -10.39 6.11
N ALA A 85 -0.63 -9.28 5.94
CA ALA A 85 -1.51 -8.73 6.97
C ALA A 85 -2.62 -9.72 7.36
N VAL A 86 -3.20 -10.45 6.39
CA VAL A 86 -4.22 -11.47 6.66
C VAL A 86 -3.65 -12.66 7.43
N CYS A 87 -2.47 -13.17 7.04
CA CYS A 87 -1.82 -14.26 7.76
C CYS A 87 -1.52 -13.89 9.22
N GLN A 88 -1.08 -12.66 9.48
CA GLN A 88 -0.81 -12.20 10.84
C GLN A 88 -2.09 -12.12 11.68
N ARG A 89 -3.21 -11.67 11.10
CA ARG A 89 -4.53 -11.68 11.78
C ARG A 89 -4.98 -13.09 12.15
N VAL A 90 -4.84 -14.05 11.22
CA VAL A 90 -5.21 -15.44 11.47
C VAL A 90 -4.33 -16.06 12.56
N ALA A 91 -3.02 -15.81 12.52
CA ALA A 91 -2.09 -16.32 13.54
C ALA A 91 -2.41 -15.79 14.94
N CYS A 92 -2.73 -14.49 15.09
CA CYS A 92 -3.11 -13.91 16.37
C CYS A 92 -4.41 -14.51 16.92
N LEU A 93 -5.44 -14.68 16.07
CA LEU A 93 -6.70 -15.30 16.48
C LEU A 93 -6.51 -16.75 16.94
N TRP A 94 -5.70 -17.53 16.21
CA TRP A 94 -5.43 -18.91 16.58
C TRP A 94 -4.58 -19.01 17.84
N GLY A 95 -3.61 -18.11 18.02
CA GLY A 95 -2.79 -18.04 19.22
C GLY A 95 -3.60 -17.78 20.49
N THR A 96 -4.58 -16.86 20.44
CA THR A 96 -5.44 -16.57 21.60
C THR A 96 -6.43 -17.70 21.89
N LEU A 97 -6.98 -18.34 20.86
CA LEU A 97 -7.87 -19.50 21.01
C LEU A 97 -7.14 -20.71 21.61
N THR A 98 -5.92 -21.00 21.14
CA THR A 98 -5.12 -22.12 21.67
C THR A 98 -4.67 -21.85 23.10
N ALA A 99 -4.22 -20.64 23.41
CA ALA A 99 -3.83 -20.25 24.77
C ALA A 99 -5.00 -20.38 25.76
N THR A 100 -6.19 -19.91 25.40
CA THR A 100 -7.39 -20.03 26.25
C THR A 100 -7.85 -21.47 26.41
N SER A 101 -7.82 -22.27 25.35
CA SER A 101 -8.20 -23.69 25.40
C SER A 101 -7.27 -24.49 26.32
N ILE A 102 -5.95 -24.26 26.23
CA ILE A 102 -4.96 -24.90 27.11
C ILE A 102 -5.18 -24.47 28.56
N LEU A 103 -5.45 -23.19 28.80
CA LEU A 103 -5.67 -22.68 30.15
C LEU A 103 -6.93 -23.26 30.80
N VAL A 104 -8.01 -23.43 30.03
CA VAL A 104 -9.25 -24.08 30.49
C VAL A 104 -9.02 -25.56 30.77
N TRP A 105 -8.27 -26.25 29.91
CA TRP A 105 -8.02 -27.67 30.07
C TRP A 105 -7.11 -27.98 31.26
N GLU A 106 -6.03 -27.22 31.45
CA GLU A 106 -5.09 -27.42 32.56
C GLU A 106 -5.55 -26.77 33.88
N TRP A 107 -6.67 -26.06 33.88
CA TRP A 107 -7.23 -25.45 35.08
C TRP A 107 -7.45 -26.39 36.26
N PRO A 108 -7.97 -27.63 36.11
CA PRO A 108 -8.16 -28.54 37.24
C PRO A 108 -6.82 -28.97 37.88
N ARG A 109 -5.76 -29.00 37.07
CA ARG A 109 -4.40 -29.30 37.51
C ARG A 109 -3.75 -28.08 38.16
N LEU A 110 -4.00 -26.91 37.59
CA LEU A 110 -3.49 -25.64 38.11
C LEU A 110 -4.19 -25.26 39.43
N SER A 111 -5.49 -25.51 39.55
CA SER A 111 -6.27 -25.27 40.77
C SER A 111 -5.73 -26.07 41.94
N SER A 112 -5.38 -27.35 41.75
CA SER A 112 -4.79 -28.16 42.83
C SER A 112 -3.44 -27.64 43.34
N ARG A 113 -2.61 -27.04 42.47
CA ARG A 113 -1.36 -26.35 42.88
C ARG A 113 -1.63 -25.00 43.52
N LEU A 114 -2.62 -24.27 43.00
CA LEU A 114 -3.05 -22.98 43.54
C LEU A 114 -3.77 -23.12 44.88
N ASP A 115 -4.42 -24.25 45.16
CA ASP A 115 -5.08 -24.51 46.44
C ASP A 115 -4.07 -24.67 47.58
N GLY A 116 -2.92 -25.29 47.32
CA GLY A 116 -1.80 -25.34 48.27
C GLY A 116 -1.19 -23.95 48.55
N LEU A 117 -1.08 -23.10 47.52
CA LEU A 117 -0.62 -21.72 47.66
C LEU A 117 -1.67 -20.82 48.33
N LYS A 118 -2.96 -21.01 47.99
CA LYS A 118 -4.09 -20.34 48.62
C LYS A 118 -4.13 -20.68 50.10
N LEU A 119 -3.86 -21.91 50.52
CA LEU A 119 -3.79 -22.29 51.94
C LEU A 119 -2.72 -21.50 52.70
N LEU A 120 -1.54 -21.30 52.11
CA LEU A 120 -0.47 -20.48 52.67
C LEU A 120 -0.84 -18.99 52.74
N LEU A 121 -1.56 -18.47 51.74
CA LEU A 121 -2.06 -17.10 51.71
C LEU A 121 -3.30 -16.88 52.60
N HIS A 122 -4.17 -17.88 52.76
CA HIS A 122 -5.36 -17.83 53.62
C HIS A 122 -4.97 -17.84 55.10
N GLN A 123 -3.85 -18.46 55.45
CA GLN A 123 -3.29 -18.37 56.80
C GLN A 123 -2.88 -16.93 57.17
N ALA A 124 -2.70 -16.04 56.17
CA ALA A 124 -2.44 -14.62 56.36
C ALA A 124 -3.69 -13.72 56.24
N ALA A 125 -4.85 -14.23 55.79
CA ALA A 125 -6.05 -13.43 55.60
C ALA A 125 -7.32 -14.24 55.92
N SER A 126 -7.99 -13.86 57.01
CA SER A 126 -9.26 -14.45 57.48
C SER A 126 -10.41 -14.29 56.47
N PRO A 127 -11.43 -15.16 56.52
CA PRO A 127 -12.07 -15.69 55.31
C PRO A 127 -13.47 -15.14 55.05
N GLY A 128 -13.86 -15.10 53.77
CA GLY A 128 -15.25 -14.81 53.42
C GLY A 128 -15.52 -14.69 51.92
N SER A 129 -15.37 -15.77 51.15
CA SER A 129 -16.24 -16.05 49.99
C SER A 129 -15.96 -17.41 49.35
N ARG A 130 -17.07 -18.09 49.05
CA ARG A 130 -17.25 -19.44 48.47
C ARG A 130 -17.12 -19.40 46.92
N PRO A 131 -17.16 -20.55 46.21
CA PRO A 131 -16.43 -20.85 44.95
C PRO A 131 -16.99 -20.20 43.65
N GLN A 132 -17.59 -19.03 43.73
CA GLN A 132 -18.15 -18.32 42.56
C GLN A 132 -17.08 -17.57 41.74
N THR A 133 -15.88 -17.39 42.29
CA THR A 133 -14.77 -16.65 41.68
C THR A 133 -14.18 -17.31 40.44
N ASP A 134 -14.20 -18.64 40.34
CA ASP A 134 -13.59 -19.35 39.21
C ASP A 134 -14.35 -19.10 37.89
N LEU A 135 -15.69 -19.09 37.91
CA LEU A 135 -16.50 -18.83 36.72
C LEU A 135 -16.34 -17.38 36.21
N PHE A 136 -16.30 -16.40 37.13
CA PHE A 136 -16.09 -14.99 36.77
C PHE A 136 -14.68 -14.74 36.25
N ALA A 137 -13.66 -15.44 36.76
CA ALA A 137 -12.30 -15.37 36.25
C ALA A 137 -12.21 -15.93 34.81
N PHE A 138 -12.91 -17.03 34.53
CA PHE A 138 -12.99 -17.60 33.18
C PHE A 138 -13.70 -16.70 32.17
N ILE A 139 -14.90 -16.23 32.53
CA ILE A 139 -15.69 -15.35 31.66
C ILE A 139 -14.94 -14.02 31.46
N GLY A 140 -14.35 -13.47 32.52
CA GLY A 140 -13.55 -12.25 32.47
C GLY A 140 -12.29 -12.38 31.62
N GLY A 141 -11.54 -13.47 31.76
CA GLY A 141 -10.34 -13.73 30.98
C GLY A 141 -10.62 -13.95 29.49
N SER A 142 -11.68 -14.70 29.17
CA SER A 142 -12.12 -14.93 27.79
C SER A 142 -12.61 -13.63 27.15
N LEU A 143 -13.45 -12.86 27.84
CA LEU A 143 -13.96 -11.57 27.36
C LEU A 143 -12.81 -10.56 27.17
N PHE A 144 -11.85 -10.52 28.07
CA PHE A 144 -10.69 -9.63 27.98
C PHE A 144 -9.82 -9.99 26.76
N LEU A 145 -9.52 -11.27 26.53
CA LEU A 145 -8.75 -11.70 25.36
C LEU A 145 -9.50 -11.46 24.05
N PHE A 146 -10.82 -11.61 24.06
CA PHE A 146 -11.67 -11.32 22.90
C PHE A 146 -11.69 -9.82 22.58
N LEU A 147 -11.90 -8.97 23.60
CA LEU A 147 -11.86 -7.51 23.47
C LEU A 147 -10.48 -7.01 23.08
N PHE A 148 -9.41 -7.59 23.61
CA PHE A 148 -8.03 -7.24 23.26
C PHE A 148 -7.69 -7.62 21.82
N SER A 149 -8.14 -8.80 21.36
CA SER A 149 -8.01 -9.20 19.95
C SER A 149 -8.79 -8.28 19.03
N ILE A 150 -10.01 -7.89 19.40
CA ILE A 150 -10.82 -6.92 18.64
C ILE A 150 -10.12 -5.56 18.58
N LEU A 151 -9.58 -5.07 19.71
CA LEU A 151 -8.85 -3.80 19.80
C LEU A 151 -7.61 -3.80 18.89
N ILE A 152 -6.83 -4.88 18.88
CA ILE A 152 -5.66 -5.03 17.98
C ILE A 152 -6.09 -5.00 16.52
N THR A 153 -7.20 -5.67 16.19
CA THR A 153 -7.72 -5.72 14.82
C THR A 153 -8.21 -4.35 14.37
N LEU A 154 -8.89 -3.63 15.27
CA LEU A 154 -9.40 -2.28 15.04
C LEU A 154 -8.28 -1.24 14.90
N TYR A 155 -7.23 -1.34 15.71
CA TYR A 155 -6.05 -0.48 15.62
C TYR A 155 -5.30 -0.72 14.30
N ALA A 156 -5.13 -1.99 13.92
CA ALA A 156 -4.46 -2.35 12.67
C ALA A 156 -5.24 -1.86 11.43
N SER A 157 -6.59 -1.86 11.47
CA SER A 157 -7.38 -1.28 10.38
C SER A 157 -7.31 0.24 10.34
N TRP A 158 -7.29 0.90 11.50
CA TRP A 158 -7.13 2.35 11.58
C TRP A 158 -5.74 2.83 11.14
N ALA A 159 -4.71 2.00 11.29
CA ALA A 159 -3.35 2.34 10.87
C ALA A 159 -3.13 2.23 9.34
N GLU A 160 -4.07 1.61 8.61
CA GLU A 160 -4.02 1.53 7.14
C GLU A 160 -4.78 2.67 6.44
N GLU A 161 -5.54 3.51 7.17
CA GLU A 161 -6.19 4.74 6.66
C GLU A 161 -5.30 5.98 6.83
#